data_AF-A0A258GPD5-F1
#
_entry.id   AF-A0A258GPD5-F1
#
_cell.length_a   1.000
_cell.length_b   1.000
_cell.length_c   1.000
_cell.angle_alpha   90.00
_cell.angle_beta   90.00
_cell.angle_gamma   90.00
#
_symmetry.space_group_name_H-M   'P 1'
#
loop_
_entity.id
_entity.type
_entity.pdbx_description
1 polymer ?
#
loop_
_entity_poly.entity_id
_entity_poly.type
_entity_poly.pdbx_seq_one_letter_code
_entity_poly.pdbx_strand_id
1 'polypeptide(L)'
;MVKVVSGAGIWLAILLLAVIAVAGAHDSGFAIHMTIVAIAALIGLVVSVNKADYAAIAKGILRTPDESRYDDDPIRWGVIATVFWGIAGFAAGLFIALQLAYPLLNLEPFLNFGRLRPLHTSAVIFAFGGNALISTSFYVVQRTCRARLAFPGLARFVFWGYQLFIVLAATGYLLGIT
;
A
#
# COMPACT_ATOMS: atom_id res chain seq x y z
N MET A 1 -8.28 -18.32 -18.57
CA MET A 1 -9.22 -18.89 -17.58
C MET A 1 -8.52 -19.36 -16.31
N VAL A 2 -7.63 -20.37 -16.35
CA VAL A 2 -6.97 -20.93 -15.14
C VAL A 2 -6.22 -19.88 -14.29
N LYS A 3 -5.41 -19.01 -14.90
CA LYS A 3 -4.66 -17.95 -14.17
C LYS A 3 -5.54 -16.90 -13.49
N VAL A 4 -6.70 -16.58 -14.07
CA VAL A 4 -7.66 -15.64 -13.47
C VAL A 4 -8.40 -16.31 -12.33
N VAL A 5 -8.86 -17.55 -12.53
CA VAL A 5 -9.56 -18.32 -11.50
C VAL A 5 -8.64 -18.57 -10.30
N SER A 6 -7.36 -18.90 -10.52
CA SER A 6 -6.39 -19.06 -9.43
C SER A 6 -6.10 -17.74 -8.71
N GLY A 7 -5.96 -16.63 -9.44
CA GLY A 7 -5.72 -15.31 -8.84
C GLY A 7 -6.90 -14.80 -8.02
N ALA A 8 -8.12 -14.91 -8.57
CA ALA A 8 -9.34 -14.59 -7.85
C ALA A 8 -9.55 -15.52 -6.64
N GLY A 9 -9.22 -16.81 -6.77
CA GLY A 9 -9.27 -17.77 -5.68
C GLY A 9 -8.36 -17.40 -4.51
N ILE A 10 -7.14 -16.91 -4.78
CA ILE A 10 -6.23 -16.43 -3.73
C ILE A 10 -6.83 -15.23 -2.99
N TRP A 11 -7.33 -14.23 -3.71
CA TRP A 11 -7.94 -13.05 -3.08
C TRP A 11 -9.19 -13.39 -2.26
N LEU A 12 -10.02 -14.32 -2.76
CA LEU A 12 -11.18 -14.82 -2.04
C LEU A 12 -10.77 -15.56 -0.77
N ALA A 13 -9.74 -16.41 -0.82
CA ALA A 13 -9.23 -17.11 0.36
C ALA A 13 -8.72 -16.12 1.42
N ILE A 14 -7.93 -15.12 1.01
CA ILE A 14 -7.45 -14.07 1.93
C ILE A 14 -8.63 -13.29 2.53
N LEU A 15 -9.62 -12.93 1.71
CA LEU A 15 -10.82 -12.23 2.17
C LEU A 15 -11.57 -13.05 3.22
N LEU A 16 -11.83 -14.33 2.96
CA LEU A 16 -12.53 -15.20 3.90
C LEU A 16 -11.75 -15.38 5.20
N LEU A 17 -10.43 -15.61 5.12
CA LEU A 17 -9.58 -15.70 6.30
C LEU A 17 -9.58 -14.40 7.11
N ALA A 18 -9.54 -13.25 6.44
CA ALA A 18 -9.59 -11.96 7.09
C ALA A 18 -10.95 -11.73 7.78
N VAL A 19 -12.06 -12.08 7.13
CA VAL A 19 -13.40 -11.98 7.74
C VAL A 19 -13.55 -12.92 8.94
N ILE A 20 -13.04 -14.15 8.85
CA ILE A 20 -13.02 -15.09 9.98
C ILE A 20 -12.19 -14.50 11.14
N ALA A 21 -11.03 -13.92 10.83
CA ALA A 21 -10.17 -13.29 11.83
C ALA A 21 -10.84 -12.06 12.49
N VAL A 22 -11.62 -11.27 11.74
CA VAL A 22 -12.45 -10.19 12.30
C VAL A 22 -13.53 -10.76 13.23
N ALA A 23 -14.24 -11.80 12.81
CA ALA A 23 -15.31 -12.41 13.61
C ALA A 23 -14.79 -13.08 14.90
N GLY A 24 -13.57 -13.62 14.87
CA GLY A 24 -12.88 -14.21 16.02
C GLY A 24 -11.99 -13.24 16.81
N ALA A 25 -12.00 -11.94 16.49
CA ALA A 25 -11.11 -10.98 17.14
C ALA A 25 -11.48 -10.76 18.61
N HIS A 26 -10.49 -10.86 19.49
CA HIS A 26 -10.64 -10.58 20.93
C HIS A 26 -10.41 -9.11 21.28
N ASP A 27 -9.69 -8.37 20.45
CA ASP A 27 -9.43 -6.94 20.61
C ASP A 27 -9.85 -6.16 19.36
N SER A 28 -10.25 -4.90 19.59
CA SER A 28 -10.73 -4.02 18.52
C SER A 28 -9.63 -3.61 17.55
N GLY A 29 -8.38 -3.58 17.99
CA GLY A 29 -7.23 -3.19 17.17
C GLY A 29 -6.96 -4.21 16.06
N PHE A 30 -6.86 -5.48 16.44
CA PHE A 30 -6.75 -6.59 15.53
C PHE A 30 -7.95 -6.67 14.59
N ALA A 31 -9.18 -6.49 15.10
CA ALA A 31 -10.38 -6.46 14.27
C ALA A 31 -10.31 -5.36 13.18
N ILE A 32 -9.81 -4.16 13.51
CA ILE A 32 -9.64 -3.07 12.55
C ILE A 32 -8.59 -3.44 11.49
N HIS A 33 -7.42 -3.96 11.89
CA HIS A 33 -6.38 -4.35 10.94
C HIS A 33 -6.82 -5.48 10.01
N MET A 34 -7.52 -6.49 10.53
CA MET A 34 -8.08 -7.56 9.70
C MET A 34 -9.19 -7.05 8.78
N THR A 35 -9.94 -6.02 9.19
CA THR A 35 -10.92 -5.35 8.32
C THR A 35 -10.22 -4.61 7.17
N ILE A 36 -9.10 -3.92 7.43
CA ILE A 36 -8.29 -3.27 6.38
C ILE A 36 -7.76 -4.32 5.38
N VAL A 37 -7.27 -5.46 5.88
CA VAL A 37 -6.81 -6.57 5.04
C VAL A 37 -7.97 -7.15 4.23
N ALA A 38 -9.16 -7.33 4.82
CA ALA A 38 -10.36 -7.80 4.13
C ALA A 38 -10.76 -6.84 3.00
N ILE A 39 -10.77 -5.53 3.24
CA ILE A 39 -11.06 -4.53 2.22
C ILE A 39 -10.02 -4.58 1.09
N ALA A 40 -8.73 -4.66 1.42
CA ALA A 40 -7.67 -4.77 0.42
C ALA A 40 -7.81 -6.06 -0.43
N ALA A 41 -8.15 -7.18 0.20
CA ALA A 41 -8.39 -8.45 -0.47
C ALA A 41 -9.64 -8.40 -1.37
N LEU A 42 -10.71 -7.74 -0.92
CA LEU A 42 -11.91 -7.52 -1.73
C LEU A 42 -11.61 -6.66 -2.95
N ILE A 43 -10.84 -5.58 -2.81
CA ILE A 43 -10.39 -4.76 -3.94
C ILE A 43 -9.56 -5.60 -4.91
N GLY A 44 -8.62 -6.40 -4.38
CA GLY A 44 -7.83 -7.34 -5.18
C GLY A 44 -8.69 -8.32 -5.96
N LEU A 45 -9.69 -8.92 -5.32
CA LEU A 45 -10.66 -9.83 -5.92
C LEU A 45 -11.44 -9.16 -7.05
N VAL A 46 -12.04 -8.01 -6.77
CA VAL A 46 -12.83 -7.23 -7.75
C VAL A 46 -11.98 -6.84 -8.95
N VAL A 47 -10.75 -6.35 -8.72
CA VAL A 47 -9.83 -5.99 -9.80
C VAL A 47 -9.40 -7.21 -10.61
N SER A 48 -9.13 -8.36 -9.96
CA SER A 48 -8.75 -9.60 -10.64
C SER A 48 -9.88 -10.17 -11.50
N VAL A 49 -11.13 -10.08 -11.04
CA VAL A 49 -12.31 -10.51 -11.80
C VAL A 49 -12.60 -9.53 -12.95
N ASN A 50 -12.54 -8.23 -12.72
CA ASN A 50 -12.84 -7.21 -13.73
C ASN A 50 -11.80 -7.13 -14.86
N LYS A 51 -10.52 -7.42 -14.56
CA LYS A 51 -9.46 -7.51 -15.59
C LYS A 51 -9.55 -8.77 -16.44
N ALA A 52 -10.44 -9.71 -16.11
CA ALA A 52 -10.63 -10.95 -16.84
C ALA A 52 -11.58 -10.84 -18.04
N ASP A 53 -11.92 -9.63 -18.49
CA ASP A 53 -12.74 -9.45 -19.69
C ASP A 53 -11.95 -9.84 -20.96
N TYR A 54 -11.90 -11.16 -21.17
CA TYR A 54 -11.26 -11.80 -22.31
C TYR A 54 -11.92 -11.39 -23.63
N ALA A 55 -13.16 -10.90 -23.63
CA ALA A 55 -13.83 -10.42 -24.84
C ALA A 55 -13.20 -9.11 -25.34
N ALA A 56 -12.72 -8.24 -24.44
CA ALA A 56 -11.98 -7.03 -24.81
C ALA A 56 -10.56 -7.33 -25.30
N ILE A 57 -9.89 -8.36 -24.75
CA ILE A 57 -8.59 -8.85 -25.23
C ILE A 57 -8.75 -9.50 -26.62
N ALA A 58 -9.77 -10.34 -26.81
CA ALA A 58 -10.06 -11.01 -28.09
C ALA A 58 -10.44 -10.03 -29.21
N LYS A 59 -11.04 -8.89 -28.86
CA LYS A 59 -11.33 -7.78 -29.78
C LYS A 59 -10.10 -6.90 -30.11
N GLY A 60 -8.92 -7.22 -29.57
CA GLY A 60 -7.68 -6.47 -29.82
C GLY A 60 -7.62 -5.08 -29.18
N ILE A 61 -8.56 -4.76 -28.27
CA ILE A 61 -8.64 -3.46 -27.59
C ILE A 61 -7.52 -3.32 -26.53
N LEU A 62 -7.14 -4.44 -25.90
CA LEU A 62 -6.05 -4.50 -24.94
C LEU A 62 -4.76 -4.96 -25.63
N ARG A 63 -3.81 -4.03 -25.84
CA ARG A 63 -2.46 -4.34 -26.34
C ARG A 63 -1.69 -5.17 -25.31
N THR A 64 -1.02 -6.23 -25.77
CA THR A 64 -0.02 -6.92 -24.96
C THR A 64 1.11 -5.94 -24.61
N PRO A 65 1.63 -5.97 -23.36
CA PRO A 65 2.72 -5.09 -22.97
C PRO A 65 3.94 -5.33 -23.86
N ASP A 66 4.48 -4.26 -24.44
CA ASP A 66 5.73 -4.33 -25.19
C ASP A 66 6.89 -4.59 -24.22
N GLU A 67 7.44 -5.79 -24.28
CA GLU A 67 8.52 -6.25 -23.40
C GLU A 67 9.88 -5.62 -23.74
N SER A 68 10.02 -4.98 -24.91
CA SER A 68 11.24 -4.25 -25.29
C SER A 68 11.45 -2.94 -24.51
N ARG A 69 10.40 -2.47 -23.80
CA ARG A 69 10.40 -1.24 -23.03
C ARG A 69 10.61 -1.50 -21.53
N TYR A 70 11.10 -0.50 -20.81
CA TYR A 70 11.16 -0.54 -19.34
C TYR A 70 9.76 -0.60 -18.71
N ASP A 71 9.64 -1.26 -17.56
CA ASP A 71 8.42 -1.31 -16.76
C ASP A 71 8.39 -0.08 -15.85
N ASP A 72 7.85 1.03 -16.37
CA ASP A 72 7.77 2.30 -15.66
C ASP A 72 6.51 2.48 -14.81
N ASP A 73 5.54 1.56 -14.90
CA ASP A 73 4.27 1.70 -14.16
C ASP A 73 4.50 1.71 -12.63
N PRO A 74 5.23 0.76 -12.01
CA PRO A 74 5.45 0.79 -10.57
C PRO A 74 6.24 2.02 -10.12
N ILE A 75 7.11 2.55 -10.98
CA ILE A 75 7.89 3.77 -10.70
C ILE A 75 6.97 4.98 -10.68
N ARG A 76 6.06 5.11 -11.64
CA ARG A 76 5.10 6.22 -11.69
C ARG A 76 4.20 6.24 -10.48
N TRP A 77 3.64 5.08 -10.10
CA TRP A 77 2.83 4.96 -8.89
C TRP A 77 3.65 5.26 -7.63
N GLY A 78 4.88 4.77 -7.57
CA GLY A 78 5.80 4.99 -6.47
C GLY A 78 6.21 6.45 -6.29
N VAL A 79 6.43 7.20 -7.38
CA VAL A 79 6.70 8.64 -7.31
C VAL A 79 5.49 9.41 -6.79
N ILE A 80 4.28 9.09 -7.26
CA ILE A 80 3.04 9.69 -6.76
C ILE A 80 2.87 9.38 -5.26
N ALA A 81 3.06 8.12 -4.87
CA ALA A 81 2.98 7.68 -3.47
C ALA A 81 4.04 8.38 -2.60
N THR A 82 5.27 8.53 -3.09
CA THR A 82 6.34 9.27 -2.42
C THR A 82 5.88 10.69 -2.09
N VAL A 83 5.37 11.44 -3.07
CA VAL A 83 4.91 12.81 -2.85
C VAL A 83 3.75 12.85 -1.86
N PHE A 84 2.76 11.96 -2.02
CA PHE A 84 1.60 11.87 -1.13
C PHE A 84 2.02 11.62 0.33
N TRP A 85 2.84 10.59 0.56
CA TRP A 85 3.31 10.24 1.90
C TRP A 85 4.29 11.28 2.47
N GLY A 86 5.05 11.97 1.63
CA GLY A 86 5.87 13.11 2.04
C GLY A 86 5.02 14.24 2.60
N ILE A 87 3.94 14.62 1.90
CA ILE A 87 2.99 15.62 2.39
C ILE A 87 2.35 15.16 3.70
N ALA A 88 1.85 13.93 3.78
CA ALA A 88 1.22 13.40 4.99
C ALA A 88 2.19 13.35 6.19
N GLY A 89 3.41 12.86 5.98
CA GLY A 89 4.45 12.78 7.00
C GLY A 89 4.89 14.14 7.50
N PHE A 90 5.13 15.11 6.60
CA PHE A 90 5.51 16.47 6.97
C PHE A 90 4.36 17.23 7.65
N ALA A 91 3.11 17.04 7.21
CA ALA A 91 1.94 17.60 7.89
C ALA A 91 1.79 17.06 9.32
N ALA A 92 1.96 15.76 9.52
CA ALA A 92 2.00 15.17 10.87
C ALA A 92 3.15 15.74 11.70
N GLY A 93 4.32 15.94 11.10
CA GLY A 93 5.49 16.56 11.74
C GLY A 93 5.24 18.01 12.19
N LEU A 94 4.61 18.80 11.32
CA LEU A 94 4.18 20.16 11.66
C LEU A 94 3.16 20.14 12.79
N PHE A 95 2.18 19.24 12.75
CA PHE A 95 1.15 19.14 13.78
C PHE A 95 1.75 18.78 15.15
N ILE A 96 2.63 17.79 15.24
CA ILE A 96 3.28 17.45 16.53
C ILE A 96 4.22 18.56 17.01
N ALA A 97 4.83 19.33 16.11
CA ALA A 97 5.60 20.51 16.49
C ALA A 97 4.69 21.59 17.11
N LEU A 98 3.50 21.80 16.54
CA LEU A 98 2.49 22.70 17.11
C LEU A 98 1.97 22.20 18.46
N GLN A 99 1.88 20.90 18.70
CA GLN A 99 1.51 20.35 20.01
C GLN A 99 2.54 20.66 21.10
N LEU A 100 3.82 20.75 20.76
CA LEU A 100 4.87 21.17 21.69
C LEU A 100 4.79 22.66 22.01
N ALA A 101 4.38 23.50 21.05
CA ALA A 101 4.20 24.94 21.25
C ALA A 101 2.87 25.29 21.96
N TYR A 102 1.80 24.57 21.62
CA TYR A 102 0.44 24.78 22.10
C TYR A 102 -0.13 23.46 22.62
N PRO A 103 0.03 23.14 23.93
CA PRO A 103 -0.38 21.85 24.49
C PRO A 103 -1.87 21.52 24.31
N LEU A 104 -2.74 22.53 24.14
CA LEU A 104 -4.17 22.38 23.85
C LEU A 104 -4.46 21.60 22.56
N LEU A 105 -3.50 21.47 21.65
CA LEU A 105 -3.63 20.68 20.43
C LEU A 105 -3.43 19.16 20.64
N ASN A 106 -3.16 18.71 21.88
CA ASN A 106 -3.14 17.29 22.22
C ASN A 106 -4.59 16.78 22.39
N LEU A 107 -5.15 16.25 21.32
CA LEU A 107 -6.53 15.76 21.30
C LEU A 107 -6.57 14.25 21.54
N GLU A 108 -7.01 13.85 22.72
CA GLU A 108 -7.16 12.44 23.09
C GLU A 108 -8.37 11.78 22.41
N PRO A 109 -8.33 10.45 22.16
CA PRO A 109 -7.20 9.55 22.39
C PRO A 109 -6.25 9.40 21.18
N PHE A 110 -6.67 9.83 19.99
CA PHE A 110 -5.99 9.42 18.74
C PHE A 110 -4.90 10.40 18.30
N LEU A 111 -5.11 11.69 18.52
CA LEU A 111 -4.24 12.76 18.04
C LEU A 111 -3.37 13.33 19.17
N ASN A 112 -3.03 12.55 20.19
CA ASN A 112 -2.05 12.98 21.18
C ASN A 112 -0.62 12.85 20.64
N PHE A 113 0.29 13.64 21.20
CA PHE A 113 1.70 13.66 20.79
C PHE A 113 2.37 12.28 20.87
N GLY A 114 2.03 11.48 21.88
CA GLY A 114 2.60 10.16 22.11
C GLY A 114 2.34 9.19 20.94
N ARG A 115 1.16 9.24 20.34
CA ARG A 115 0.76 8.41 19.19
C ARG A 115 1.14 9.02 17.84
N LEU A 116 1.05 10.34 17.70
CA LEU A 116 1.37 11.01 16.44
C LEU A 116 2.86 11.09 16.14
N ARG A 117 3.73 11.08 17.16
CA ARG A 117 5.17 11.06 16.95
C ARG A 117 5.66 9.81 16.21
N PRO A 118 5.38 8.57 16.66
CA PRO A 118 5.77 7.39 15.90
C PRO A 118 5.07 7.30 14.53
N LEU A 119 3.83 7.81 14.41
CA LEU A 119 3.18 7.97 13.10
C LEU A 119 4.00 8.87 12.16
N HIS A 120 4.39 10.07 12.61
CA HIS A 120 5.21 10.99 11.83
C HIS A 120 6.53 10.36 11.41
N THR A 121 7.27 9.78 12.36
CA THR A 121 8.57 9.16 12.09
C THR A 121 8.45 8.05 11.06
N SER A 122 7.51 7.12 11.22
CA SER A 122 7.30 6.03 10.27
C SER A 122 6.78 6.51 8.92
N ALA A 123 5.92 7.54 8.89
CA ALA A 123 5.45 8.15 7.64
C ALA A 123 6.59 8.81 6.86
N VAL A 124 7.49 9.56 7.52
CA VAL A 124 8.61 10.21 6.82
C VAL A 124 9.68 9.21 6.41
N ILE A 125 10.03 8.25 7.27
CA ILE A 125 11.12 7.30 6.99
C ILE A 125 10.65 6.22 6.02
N PHE A 126 9.60 5.48 6.37
CA PHE A 126 9.18 4.31 5.59
C PHE A 126 8.19 4.69 4.49
N ALA A 127 7.18 5.50 4.78
CA ALA A 127 6.20 5.81 3.74
C ALA A 127 6.79 6.73 2.66
N PHE A 128 7.35 7.89 3.02
CA PHE A 128 8.03 8.79 2.09
C PHE A 128 9.37 8.23 1.62
N GLY A 129 10.32 8.05 2.53
CA GLY A 129 11.67 7.59 2.18
C GLY A 129 11.69 6.20 1.55
N GLY A 130 10.90 5.26 2.05
CA GLY A 130 10.80 3.92 1.47
C GLY A 130 10.19 3.88 0.08
N ASN A 131 9.11 4.63 -0.20
CA ASN A 131 8.60 4.74 -1.57
C ASN A 131 9.62 5.40 -2.49
N ALA A 132 10.35 6.42 -2.01
CA ALA A 132 11.42 7.05 -2.78
C ALA A 132 12.51 6.04 -3.15
N LEU A 133 12.97 5.22 -2.19
CA LEU A 133 13.99 4.20 -2.41
C LEU A 133 13.52 3.10 -3.36
N ILE A 134 12.28 2.60 -3.21
CA ILE A 134 11.72 1.57 -4.11
C ILE A 134 11.64 2.11 -5.54
N SER A 135 11.08 3.31 -5.71
CA SER A 135 10.86 3.92 -7.03
C SER A 135 12.18 4.23 -7.73
N THR A 136 13.13 4.83 -7.01
CA THR A 136 14.45 5.14 -7.55
C THR A 136 15.22 3.86 -7.87
N SER A 137 15.17 2.84 -7.02
CA SER A 137 15.83 1.56 -7.27
C SER A 137 15.29 0.88 -8.53
N PHE A 138 13.97 0.77 -8.68
CA PHE A 138 13.33 0.21 -9.87
C PHE A 138 13.64 1.03 -11.13
N TYR A 139 13.74 2.35 -11.02
CA TYR A 139 14.09 3.21 -12.14
C TYR A 139 15.56 3.02 -12.56
N VAL A 140 16.48 3.15 -11.61
CA VAL A 140 17.92 3.14 -11.83
C VAL A 140 18.38 1.78 -12.34
N VAL A 141 17.99 0.67 -11.69
CA VAL A 141 18.46 -0.68 -12.06
C VAL A 141 18.14 -1.03 -13.52
N GLN A 142 16.97 -0.62 -14.01
CA GLN A 142 16.58 -0.89 -15.39
C GLN A 142 17.47 -0.17 -16.39
N ARG A 143 17.89 1.06 -16.07
CA ARG A 143 18.63 1.95 -16.97
C ARG A 143 20.13 1.72 -16.92
N THR A 144 20.66 1.39 -15.75
CA THR A 144 22.08 1.06 -15.57
C THR A 144 22.41 -0.31 -16.16
N CYS A 145 21.53 -1.31 -16.00
CA CYS A 145 21.70 -2.64 -16.60
C CYS A 145 21.17 -2.71 -18.03
N ARG A 146 20.48 -1.67 -18.51
CA ARG A 146 19.76 -1.64 -19.80
C ARG A 146 18.82 -2.82 -20.00
N ALA A 147 18.17 -3.26 -18.93
CA ALA A 147 17.27 -4.41 -18.91
C ALA A 147 15.94 -4.03 -18.25
N ARG A 148 14.84 -4.64 -18.70
CA ARG A 148 13.53 -4.49 -18.04
C ARG A 148 13.57 -5.13 -16.66
N LEU A 149 12.77 -4.61 -15.72
CA LEU A 149 12.65 -5.15 -14.37
C LEU A 149 12.28 -6.63 -14.38
N ALA A 150 13.07 -7.44 -13.68
CA ALA A 150 12.80 -8.86 -13.52
C ALA A 150 11.48 -9.08 -12.75
N PHE A 151 10.73 -10.12 -13.15
CA PHE A 151 9.47 -10.52 -12.53
C PHE A 151 8.48 -9.35 -12.31
N PRO A 152 7.85 -8.81 -13.37
CA PRO A 152 6.93 -7.67 -13.29
C PRO A 152 5.78 -7.83 -12.27
N GLY A 153 5.33 -9.08 -12.04
CA GLY A 153 4.33 -9.39 -11.01
C GLY A 153 4.85 -9.18 -9.59
N LEU A 154 6.10 -9.53 -9.32
CA LEU A 154 6.73 -9.36 -8.01
C LEU A 154 6.95 -7.87 -7.71
N ALA A 155 7.33 -7.06 -8.69
CA ALA A 155 7.46 -5.62 -8.52
C ALA A 155 6.13 -4.95 -8.10
N ARG A 156 5.02 -5.40 -8.70
CA ARG A 156 3.66 -4.93 -8.34
C ARG A 156 3.25 -5.42 -6.94
N PHE A 157 3.62 -6.66 -6.58
CA PHE A 157 3.42 -7.18 -5.22
C PHE A 157 4.19 -6.35 -4.18
N VAL A 158 5.47 -6.05 -4.43
CA VAL A 158 6.28 -5.20 -3.54
C VAL A 158 5.62 -3.83 -3.38
N PHE A 159 5.23 -3.17 -4.48
CA PHE A 159 4.60 -1.85 -4.39
C PHE A 159 3.30 -1.85 -3.56
N TRP A 160 2.33 -2.71 -3.93
CA TRP A 160 1.02 -2.74 -3.26
C TRP A 160 1.09 -3.31 -1.84
N GLY A 161 1.93 -4.33 -1.61
CA GLY A 161 2.21 -4.85 -0.29
C GLY A 161 2.84 -3.80 0.62
N TYR A 162 3.73 -2.97 0.09
CA TYR A 162 4.32 -1.85 0.82
C TYR A 162 3.28 -0.78 1.18
N GLN A 163 2.35 -0.46 0.26
CA GLN A 163 1.26 0.48 0.58
C GLN A 163 0.35 -0.06 1.70
N LEU A 164 0.00 -1.36 1.64
CA LEU A 164 -0.82 -1.99 2.68
C LEU A 164 -0.09 -1.95 4.03
N PHE A 165 1.21 -2.29 4.06
CA PHE A 165 2.04 -2.19 5.25
C PHE A 165 2.03 -0.78 5.86
N ILE A 166 2.19 0.26 5.04
CA ILE A 166 2.16 1.65 5.51
C ILE A 166 0.80 2.00 6.14
N VAL A 167 -0.31 1.61 5.51
CA VAL A 167 -1.67 1.89 6.01
C VAL A 167 -1.91 1.17 7.35
N LEU A 168 -1.47 -0.08 7.47
CA LEU A 168 -1.56 -0.83 8.73
C LEU A 168 -0.73 -0.18 9.83
N ALA A 169 0.50 0.23 9.53
CA ALA A 169 1.35 0.93 10.48
C ALA A 169 0.72 2.26 10.93
N ALA A 170 0.23 3.07 9.99
CA ALA A 170 -0.37 4.37 10.28
C ALA A 170 -1.60 4.24 11.20
N THR A 171 -2.48 3.28 10.91
CA THR A 171 -3.65 3.01 11.74
C THR A 171 -3.27 2.40 13.09
N GLY A 172 -2.25 1.52 13.13
CA GLY A 172 -1.73 0.92 14.37
C GLY A 172 -1.23 1.97 15.36
N TYR A 173 -0.39 2.91 14.91
CA TYR A 173 0.12 3.99 15.77
C TYR A 173 -1.00 4.86 16.34
N LEU A 174 -1.99 5.24 15.53
CA LEU A 174 -3.13 6.04 15.98
C LEU A 174 -4.01 5.31 16.99
N LEU A 175 -4.15 3.99 16.85
CA LEU A 175 -4.89 3.15 17.80
C LEU A 175 -4.08 2.85 19.07
N GLY A 176 -2.77 3.13 19.08
CA GLY A 176 -1.88 2.81 20.19
C GLY A 176 -1.49 1.33 20.24
N ILE A 177 -1.55 0.64 19.10
CA ILE A 177 -1.13 -0.76 18.93
C ILE A 177 0.31 -0.71 18.45
N THR A 178 1.26 -1.07 19.31
CA THR A 178 2.70 -1.07 19.03
C THR A 178 3.32 -2.42 19.31
#